data_AF-A0A661HN14-F1
#
_entry.id   AF-A0A661HN14-F1
#
_cell.length_a   1.000
_cell.length_b   1.000
_cell.length_c   1.000
_cell.angle_alpha   90.00
_cell.angle_beta   90.00
_cell.angle_gamma   90.00
#
_symmetry.space_group_name_H-M   'P 1'
#
loop_
_entity.id
_entity.type
_entity.pdbx_description
1 polymer ?
#
loop_
_entity_poly.entity_id
_entity_poly.type
_entity_poly.pdbx_seq_one_letter_code
_entity_poly.pdbx_strand_id
1 'polypeptide(L)'
;MIVEQIQFDNRTFYAKFECIDEELTPLVLKQHQDRQYTIAAPLLHNNKSNYLVIEYKGEEYKRFYHLVKHLFKTLKIVDYYIYQGKDIERLQVFIKVDALPLEEAYKQLQNISNALKEKMAKKWKCLPCIFLPEAYNIVTLPYADLNNTRV
;
A
#
# COMPACT_ATOMS: atom_id res chain seq x y z
N MET A 1 -3.18 -7.06 20.04
CA MET A 1 -2.33 -6.31 20.98
C MET A 1 -2.24 -4.88 20.47
N ILE A 2 -2.36 -3.90 21.36
CA ILE A 2 -2.10 -2.48 21.06
C ILE A 2 -0.67 -2.23 21.52
N VAL A 3 0.15 -1.64 20.66
CA VAL A 3 1.56 -1.33 20.95
C VAL A 3 1.68 0.07 21.51
N GLU A 4 1.02 1.05 20.87
CA GLU A 4 1.12 2.46 21.22
C GLU A 4 -0.20 3.19 20.93
N GLN A 5 -0.47 4.26 21.68
CA GLN A 5 -1.55 5.21 21.39
C GLN A 5 -0.96 6.51 20.84
N ILE A 6 -1.37 6.91 19.63
CA ILE A 6 -0.89 8.11 18.94
C ILE A 6 -2.05 9.10 18.82
N GLN A 7 -1.84 10.34 19.28
CA GLN A 7 -2.76 11.45 19.02
C GLN A 7 -2.34 12.17 17.73
N PHE A 8 -3.27 12.31 16.79
CA PHE A 8 -3.02 12.98 15.52
C PHE A 8 -4.32 13.59 14.98
N ASP A 9 -4.30 14.87 14.64
CA ASP A 9 -5.44 15.60 14.07
C ASP A 9 -6.78 15.36 14.82
N ASN A 10 -6.74 15.56 16.14
CA ASN A 10 -7.89 15.33 17.06
C ASN A 10 -8.46 13.91 17.03
N ARG A 11 -7.70 12.93 16.53
CA ARG A 11 -8.05 11.52 16.51
C ARG A 11 -7.01 10.71 17.24
N THR A 12 -7.48 9.62 17.85
CA THR A 12 -6.61 8.63 18.49
C THR A 12 -6.43 7.42 17.58
N PHE A 13 -5.17 7.06 17.38
CA PHE A 13 -4.75 5.88 16.62
C PHE A 13 -4.10 4.87 17.57
N TYR A 14 -4.40 3.59 17.38
CA TYR A 14 -3.84 2.48 18.17
C TYR A 14 -2.91 1.64 17.31
N ALA A 15 -1.61 1.79 17.51
CA ALA A 15 -0.59 1.14 16.70
C ALA A 15 -0.66 -0.39 16.92
N LYS A 16 -0.60 -1.13 15.81
CA LYS A 16 -0.56 -2.60 15.79
C LYS A 16 0.79 -3.14 15.35
N PHE A 17 1.68 -2.25 14.93
CA PHE A 17 3.05 -2.52 14.53
C PHE A 17 3.96 -1.83 15.54
N GLU A 18 5.04 -2.52 15.86
CA GLU A 18 6.18 -1.98 16.59
C GLU A 18 7.25 -1.61 15.57
N CYS A 19 7.85 -0.42 15.71
CA CYS A 19 9.00 -0.04 14.90
C CYS A 19 10.23 -0.74 15.45
N ILE A 20 10.96 -1.45 14.58
CA ILE A 20 12.21 -2.12 14.92
C ILE A 20 13.29 -1.49 14.05
N ASP A 21 14.28 -0.87 14.68
CA ASP A 21 15.42 -0.23 14.02
C ASP A 21 16.51 -1.27 13.71
N GLU A 22 16.16 -2.25 12.89
CA GLU A 22 17.03 -3.34 12.46
C GLU A 22 16.94 -3.54 10.95
N GLU A 23 18.00 -4.06 10.35
CA GLU A 23 18.02 -4.35 8.92
C GLU A 23 17.03 -5.47 8.54
N LEU A 24 16.42 -5.34 7.37
CA LEU A 24 15.54 -6.37 6.81
C LEU A 24 16.39 -7.53 6.26
N THR A 25 16.70 -8.51 7.11
CA THR A 25 17.52 -9.66 6.74
C THR A 25 16.73 -10.73 5.94
N PRO A 26 17.41 -11.61 5.19
CA PRO A 26 16.76 -12.75 4.53
C PRO A 26 15.99 -13.67 5.49
N LEU A 27 16.46 -13.82 6.73
CA LEU A 27 15.75 -14.59 7.77
C LEU A 27 14.41 -13.93 8.10
N VAL A 28 14.42 -12.62 8.33
CA VAL A 28 13.22 -11.83 8.64
C VAL A 28 12.23 -11.87 7.48
N LEU A 29 12.71 -11.76 6.23
CA LEU A 29 11.90 -11.95 5.02
C LEU A 29 11.27 -13.35 4.96
N LYS A 30 12.04 -14.40 5.26
CA LYS A 30 11.54 -15.77 5.27
C LYS A 30 10.47 -15.96 6.36
N GLN A 31 10.70 -15.45 7.56
CA GLN A 31 9.71 -15.50 8.64
C GLN A 31 8.41 -14.79 8.26
N HIS A 32 8.50 -13.69 7.51
CA HIS A 32 7.34 -13.03 6.94
C HIS A 32 6.58 -13.92 5.95
N GLN A 33 7.29 -14.51 4.99
CA GLN A 33 6.73 -15.41 3.97
C GLN A 33 6.06 -16.65 4.61
N ASP A 34 6.69 -17.22 5.63
CA ASP A 34 6.21 -18.34 6.42
C ASP A 34 5.06 -17.94 7.39
N ARG A 35 4.62 -16.68 7.37
CA ARG A 35 3.54 -16.11 8.19
C ARG A 35 3.80 -16.18 9.70
N GLN A 36 5.06 -16.31 10.10
CA GLN A 36 5.47 -16.26 11.52
C GLN A 36 5.33 -14.84 12.07
N TYR A 37 5.69 -13.84 11.26
CA TYR A 37 5.51 -12.42 11.56
C TYR A 37 4.85 -11.68 10.39
N THR A 38 4.08 -10.63 10.70
CA THR A 38 3.61 -9.68 9.68
C THR A 38 4.53 -8.49 9.71
N ILE A 39 5.27 -8.28 8.62
CA ILE A 39 6.27 -7.22 8.52
C ILE A 39 5.72 -6.14 7.61
N ALA A 40 5.96 -4.88 7.98
CA ALA A 40 5.60 -3.73 7.18
C ALA A 40 6.81 -2.81 7.01
N ALA A 41 6.86 -2.11 5.88
CA ALA A 41 7.89 -1.14 5.57
C ALA A 41 7.29 0.27 5.52
N PRO A 42 8.04 1.30 5.96
CA PRO A 42 7.62 2.69 5.82
C PRO A 42 7.59 3.10 4.34
N LEU A 43 6.58 3.90 3.97
CA LEU A 43 6.45 4.50 2.64
C LEU A 43 7.02 5.91 2.59
N LEU A 44 7.39 6.47 3.74
CA LEU A 44 7.90 7.83 3.87
C LEU A 44 9.33 7.83 4.43
N HIS A 45 10.14 8.70 3.86
CA HIS A 45 11.44 9.09 4.38
C HIS A 45 11.58 10.59 4.17
N ASN A 46 11.79 11.36 5.25
CA ASN A 46 11.83 12.82 5.21
C ASN A 46 10.60 13.45 4.50
N ASN A 47 9.39 12.98 4.83
CA ASN A 47 8.12 13.39 4.21
C ASN A 47 8.04 13.22 2.68
N LYS A 48 8.89 12.35 2.11
CA LYS A 48 8.91 12.01 0.70
C LYS A 48 8.72 10.51 0.51
N SER A 49 8.10 10.13 -0.60
CA SER A 49 7.84 8.73 -0.93
C SER A 49 8.46 8.34 -2.26
N ASN A 50 8.92 7.10 -2.35
CA ASN A 50 9.32 6.46 -3.61
C ASN A 50 8.23 5.54 -4.18
N TYR A 51 7.12 5.37 -3.45
CA TYR A 51 6.04 4.49 -3.87
C TYR A 51 4.67 5.04 -3.45
N LEU A 52 3.76 5.11 -4.42
CA LEU A 52 2.34 5.22 -4.14
C LEU A 52 1.74 3.81 -4.08
N VAL A 53 0.90 3.55 -3.10
CA VAL A 53 0.30 2.23 -2.89
C VAL A 53 -1.22 2.33 -2.87
N ILE A 54 -1.87 1.46 -3.65
CA ILE A 54 -3.30 1.20 -3.56
C ILE A 54 -3.49 -0.20 -2.99
N GLU A 55 -4.07 -0.30 -1.79
CA GLU A 55 -4.39 -1.58 -1.16
C GLU A 55 -5.89 -1.87 -1.28
N TYR A 56 -6.23 -2.87 -2.10
CA TYR A 56 -7.58 -3.36 -2.30
C TYR A 56 -7.93 -4.48 -1.32
N LYS A 57 -9.15 -4.43 -0.78
CA LYS A 57 -9.70 -5.40 0.18
C LYS A 57 -11.15 -5.69 -0.19
N GLY A 58 -11.34 -6.50 -1.23
CA GLY A 58 -12.67 -6.87 -1.68
C GLY A 58 -12.69 -8.21 -2.41
N GLU A 59 -13.86 -8.83 -2.42
CA GLU A 59 -14.08 -10.14 -3.05
C GLU A 59 -13.92 -10.09 -4.59
N GLU A 60 -14.16 -8.93 -5.21
CA GLU A 60 -14.01 -8.72 -6.65
C GLU A 60 -12.54 -8.42 -7.06
N TYR A 61 -11.55 -9.00 -6.38
CA TYR A 61 -10.12 -8.70 -6.56
C TYR A 61 -9.63 -8.96 -8.00
N LYS A 62 -10.13 -10.00 -8.67
CA LYS A 62 -9.80 -10.26 -10.08
C LYS A 62 -10.29 -9.15 -10.99
N ARG A 63 -11.52 -8.65 -10.77
CA ARG A 63 -12.07 -7.51 -11.50
C ARG A 63 -11.25 -6.25 -11.23
N PHE A 64 -10.85 -6.02 -9.98
CA PHE A 64 -9.99 -4.89 -9.61
C PHE A 64 -8.62 -4.97 -10.31
N TYR A 65 -7.99 -6.14 -10.33
CA TYR A 65 -6.73 -6.39 -11.04
C TYR A 65 -6.80 -5.94 -12.50
N HIS A 66 -7.79 -6.43 -13.24
CA HIS A 66 -7.97 -6.08 -14.66
C HIS A 66 -8.33 -4.60 -14.86
N LEU A 67 -9.17 -4.04 -13.97
CA LEU A 67 -9.53 -2.63 -14.00
C LEU A 67 -8.32 -1.72 -13.81
N VAL A 68 -7.45 -2.00 -12.83
CA VAL A 68 -6.25 -1.20 -12.57
C VAL A 68 -5.32 -1.21 -13.78
N LYS A 69 -5.04 -2.39 -14.35
CA LYS A 69 -4.16 -2.48 -15.53
C LYS A 69 -4.70 -1.68 -16.71
N HIS A 70 -6.01 -1.75 -16.95
CA HIS A 70 -6.66 -0.98 -18.01
C HIS A 70 -6.61 0.53 -17.73
N LEU A 71 -6.94 0.95 -16.49
CA LEU A 71 -6.90 2.35 -16.09
C LEU A 71 -5.49 2.93 -16.22
N PHE A 72 -4.47 2.21 -15.76
CA PHE A 72 -3.09 2.68 -15.79
C PHE A 72 -2.56 2.83 -17.21
N LYS A 73 -2.97 1.93 -18.14
CA LYS A 73 -2.72 2.11 -19.56
C LYS A 73 -3.32 3.43 -20.09
N THR A 74 -4.56 3.74 -19.72
CA THR A 74 -5.24 4.98 -20.12
C THR A 74 -4.57 6.23 -19.53
N LEU A 75 -4.16 6.15 -18.25
CA LEU A 75 -3.47 7.23 -17.54
C LEU A 75 -1.96 7.32 -17.88
N LYS A 76 -1.44 6.43 -18.73
CA LYS A 76 -0.02 6.32 -19.08
C LYS A 76 0.91 6.09 -17.87
N ILE A 77 0.41 5.37 -16.87
CA ILE A 77 1.21 4.91 -15.72
C ILE A 77 1.85 3.58 -16.13
N VAL A 78 3.18 3.56 -16.23
CA VAL A 78 3.94 2.42 -16.75
C VAL A 78 4.73 1.68 -15.66
N ASP A 79 5.28 2.42 -14.69
CA ASP A 79 6.15 1.86 -13.65
C ASP A 79 5.34 1.49 -12.41
N TYR A 80 4.61 0.38 -12.51
CA TYR A 80 3.84 -0.17 -11.41
C TYR A 80 3.98 -1.68 -11.29
N TYR A 81 3.73 -2.17 -10.09
CA TYR A 81 3.78 -3.59 -9.75
C TYR A 81 2.54 -3.97 -8.94
N ILE A 82 1.92 -5.10 -9.28
CA ILE A 82 0.78 -5.63 -8.54
C ILE A 82 1.24 -6.88 -7.78
N TYR A 83 1.01 -6.87 -6.48
CA TYR A 83 1.32 -7.97 -5.59
C TYR A 83 0.08 -8.47 -4.85
N GLN A 84 0.14 -9.72 -4.42
CA GLN A 84 -0.79 -10.30 -3.49
C GLN A 84 -0.36 -9.94 -2.05
N GLY A 85 -1.32 -9.44 -1.27
CA GLY A 85 -1.15 -9.23 0.16
C GLY A 85 -1.34 -10.53 0.96
N LYS A 86 -1.70 -10.38 2.24
CA LYS A 86 -1.84 -11.52 3.18
C LYS A 86 -2.79 -12.62 2.70
N ASP A 87 -3.90 -12.24 2.09
CA ASP A 87 -4.97 -13.14 1.65
C ASP A 87 -5.17 -12.97 0.13
N ILE A 88 -5.76 -13.97 -0.54
CA ILE A 88 -5.91 -13.97 -2.01
C ILE A 88 -6.72 -12.79 -2.56
N GLU A 89 -7.63 -12.26 -1.76
CA GLU A 89 -8.49 -11.13 -2.13
C GLU A 89 -7.82 -9.76 -1.93
N ARG A 90 -6.66 -9.73 -1.26
CA ARG A 90 -5.93 -8.50 -0.97
C ARG A 90 -4.91 -8.26 -2.06
N LEU A 91 -5.07 -7.15 -2.78
CA LEU A 91 -4.11 -6.71 -3.78
C LEU A 91 -3.42 -5.44 -3.31
N GLN A 92 -2.13 -5.35 -3.58
CA GLN A 92 -1.31 -4.17 -3.34
C GLN A 92 -0.73 -3.72 -4.68
N VAL A 93 -1.09 -2.53 -5.11
CA VAL A 93 -0.59 -1.94 -6.35
C VAL A 93 0.42 -0.87 -5.96
N PHE A 94 1.70 -1.11 -6.25
CA PHE A 94 2.79 -0.19 -6.03
C PHE A 94 3.08 0.58 -7.32
N ILE A 95 3.10 1.90 -7.26
CA ILE A 95 3.43 2.79 -8.37
C ILE A 95 4.73 3.47 -7.98
N LYS A 96 5.79 3.26 -8.76
CA LYS A 96 7.09 3.86 -8.48
C LYS A 96 7.04 5.35 -8.78
N VAL A 97 7.60 6.13 -7.87
CA VAL A 97 7.82 7.58 -8.00
C VAL A 97 9.20 7.91 -7.42
N ASP A 98 9.74 9.10 -7.71
CA ASP A 98 11.07 9.49 -7.23
C ASP A 98 10.96 10.61 -6.18
N ALA A 99 11.16 10.26 -4.91
CA ALA A 99 11.22 11.18 -3.77
C ALA A 99 10.10 12.24 -3.75
N LEU A 100 8.87 11.81 -4.03
CA LEU A 100 7.70 12.67 -4.19
C LEU A 100 7.22 13.19 -2.82
N PRO A 101 7.02 14.52 -2.62
CA PRO A 101 6.50 15.05 -1.37
C PRO A 101 5.14 14.47 -0.99
N LEU A 102 4.90 14.25 0.31
CA LEU A 102 3.69 13.62 0.83
C LEU A 102 2.38 14.24 0.31
N GLU A 103 2.30 15.57 0.25
CA GLU A 103 1.13 16.29 -0.27
C GLU A 103 0.87 16.01 -1.75
N GLU A 104 1.93 15.93 -2.57
CA GLU A 104 1.83 15.63 -3.99
C GLU A 104 1.48 14.15 -4.21
N ALA A 105 2.10 13.26 -3.45
CA ALA A 105 1.78 11.84 -3.43
C ALA A 105 0.29 11.60 -3.11
N TYR A 106 -0.21 12.29 -2.08
CA TYR A 106 -1.62 12.23 -1.70
C TYR A 106 -2.54 12.73 -2.82
N LYS A 107 -2.23 13.87 -3.46
CA LYS A 107 -3.01 14.41 -4.59
C LYS A 107 -3.05 13.44 -5.77
N GLN A 108 -1.91 12.86 -6.16
CA GLN A 108 -1.86 11.88 -7.24
C GLN A 108 -2.71 10.64 -6.93
N LEU A 109 -2.62 10.12 -5.70
CA LEU A 109 -3.44 9.02 -5.24
C LEU A 109 -4.94 9.33 -5.27
N GLN A 110 -5.35 10.56 -4.93
CA GLN A 110 -6.76 10.95 -5.02
C GLN A 110 -7.25 10.96 -6.46
N ASN A 111 -6.45 11.44 -7.41
CA ASN A 111 -6.81 11.43 -8.82
C ASN A 111 -7.04 9.99 -9.32
N ILE A 112 -6.11 9.07 -9.00
CA ILE A 112 -6.23 7.66 -9.39
C ILE A 112 -7.44 7.00 -8.69
N SER A 113 -7.61 7.26 -7.40
CA SER A 113 -8.72 6.74 -6.59
C SER A 113 -10.07 7.22 -7.12
N ASN A 114 -10.18 8.49 -7.54
CA ASN A 114 -11.40 9.03 -8.12
C ASN A 114 -11.71 8.39 -9.48
N ALA A 115 -10.71 8.21 -10.35
CA ALA A 115 -10.90 7.50 -11.61
C ALA A 115 -11.34 6.04 -11.41
N LEU A 116 -10.84 5.35 -10.37
CA LEU A 116 -11.31 4.02 -10.01
C LEU A 116 -12.76 4.03 -9.49
N LYS A 117 -13.16 5.04 -8.71
CA LYS A 117 -14.53 5.17 -8.16
C LYS A 117 -15.59 5.28 -9.25
N GLU A 118 -15.25 5.86 -10.40
CA GLU A 118 -16.16 5.93 -11.56
C GLU A 118 -16.51 4.54 -12.13
N LYS A 119 -15.69 3.52 -11.84
CA LYS A 119 -15.82 2.17 -12.42
C LYS A 119 -16.16 1.09 -11.40
N MET A 120 -15.92 1.33 -10.11
CA MET A 120 -16.12 0.35 -9.04
C MET A 120 -16.38 1.01 -7.68
N ALA A 121 -17.21 0.38 -6.85
CA ALA A 121 -17.38 0.80 -5.46
C ALA A 121 -16.05 0.72 -4.70
N LYS A 122 -15.73 1.76 -3.94
CA LYS A 122 -14.44 1.87 -3.24
C LYS A 122 -14.29 0.78 -2.18
N LYS A 123 -13.39 -0.18 -2.44
CA LYS A 123 -12.90 -1.18 -1.47
C LYS A 123 -11.38 -1.12 -1.31
N TRP A 124 -10.78 0.03 -1.61
CA TRP A 124 -9.34 0.25 -1.50
C TRP A 124 -9.02 1.44 -0.58
N LYS A 125 -7.81 1.40 -0.01
CA LYS A 125 -7.16 2.55 0.60
C LYS A 125 -5.93 2.93 -0.21
N CYS A 126 -5.49 4.18 -0.04
CA CYS A 126 -4.33 4.73 -0.73
C CYS A 126 -3.32 5.21 0.31
N LEU A 127 -2.05 4.93 0.06
CA LEU A 127 -0.92 5.34 0.90
C LEU A 127 0.22 5.86 0.01
N PRO A 128 0.98 6.87 0.44
CA PRO A 128 0.85 7.54 1.73
C PRO A 128 -0.38 8.49 1.80
N CYS A 129 -0.78 8.84 3.01
CA CYS A 129 -1.96 9.64 3.34
C CYS A 129 -1.61 10.68 4.39
N ILE A 130 -1.93 11.95 4.09
CA ILE A 130 -1.70 13.10 4.98
C ILE A 130 -2.56 13.06 6.25
N PHE A 131 -3.67 12.32 6.24
CA PHE A 131 -4.58 12.20 7.39
C PHE A 131 -4.21 11.04 8.32
N LEU A 132 -3.01 10.48 8.16
CA LEU A 132 -2.47 9.43 9.00
C LEU A 132 -1.15 9.92 9.60
N PRO A 133 -0.83 9.53 10.86
CA PRO A 133 0.51 9.70 11.39
C PRO A 133 1.55 9.03 10.47
N GLU A 134 2.80 9.51 10.49
CA GLU A 134 3.89 8.94 9.69
C GLU A 134 4.04 7.42 9.93
N ALA A 135 3.96 6.98 11.19
CA ALA A 135 4.01 5.57 11.57
C ALA A 135 2.89 4.69 10.96
N TYR A 136 1.81 5.29 10.46
CA TYR A 136 0.71 4.59 9.78
C TYR A 136 0.85 4.57 8.26
N ASN A 137 1.78 5.35 7.71
CA ASN A 137 2.15 5.33 6.31
C ASN A 137 3.11 4.18 6.03
N ILE A 138 2.69 2.97 6.41
CA ILE A 138 3.39 1.71 6.26
C ILE A 138 2.58 0.77 5.38
N VAL A 139 3.27 -0.11 4.66
CA VAL A 139 2.67 -1.17 3.85
C VAL A 139 3.22 -2.52 4.28
N THR A 140 2.37 -3.53 4.44
CA THR A 140 2.84 -4.88 4.71
C THR A 140 3.59 -5.41 3.50
N LEU A 141 4.70 -6.13 3.73
CA LEU A 141 5.43 -6.78 2.66
C LEU A 141 4.49 -7.72 1.87
N PRO A 142 4.66 -7.80 0.54
CA PRO A 142 3.84 -8.65 -0.31
C PRO A 142 4.20 -10.14 -0.15
N TYR A 143 3.22 -11.01 -0.41
CA TYR A 143 3.40 -12.47 -0.34
C TYR A 143 3.62 -13.12 -1.71
N ALA A 144 3.15 -12.50 -2.80
CA ALA A 144 3.36 -13.02 -4.16
C ALA A 144 3.33 -11.90 -5.22
N ASP A 145 4.08 -12.09 -6.30
CA ASP A 145 4.06 -11.24 -7.49
C ASP A 145 2.94 -11.66 -8.45
N LEU A 146 2.14 -10.69 -8.93
CA LEU A 146 1.02 -10.90 -9.85
C LEU A 146 1.19 -10.19 -11.20
N ASN A 147 2.36 -9.63 -11.51
CA ASN A 147 2.59 -8.82 -12.71
C ASN A 147 2.42 -9.63 -14.01
N ASN A 148 2.86 -10.89 -14.00
CA ASN A 148 2.84 -11.78 -15.17
C ASN A 148 1.80 -12.91 -15.05
N THR A 149 0.95 -12.87 -14.03
CA THR A 149 -0.02 -13.94 -13.77
C THR A 149 -1.26 -13.76 -14.62
N ARG A 150 -1.74 -14.82 -15.27
CA ARG A 150 -3.09 -14.88 -15.87
C ARG A 150 -4.10 -15.05 -14.73
N VAL A 151 -4.56 -13.93 -14.14
CA VAL A 151 -5.51 -13.89 -13.01
C VAL A 151 -6.96 -14.10 -13.45
#